data_AF-A0A7Y8D3N6-F1
#
_entry.id   AF-A0A7Y8D3N6-F1
#
_cell.length_a   1.000
_cell.length_b   1.000
_cell.length_c   1.000
_cell.angle_alpha   90.00
_cell.angle_beta   90.00
_cell.angle_gamma   90.00
#
_symmetry.space_group_name_H-M   'P 1'
#
loop_
_entity.id
_entity.type
_entity.pdbx_description
1 polymer ?
#
loop_
_entity_poly.entity_id
_entity_poly.type
_entity_poly.pdbx_seq_one_letter_code
_entity_poly.pdbx_strand_id
1 'polypeptide(L)'
;MFVYLDETEFGEWQFSGYACLVTPERIGQEVIEEALDKLRNDPDRFHPDQQPMDDRTLERSFFHAADDSKNAHSHLCRAICSHVKGDFKSHVFHTAKHSFSSKEDLYDLASKLAVIGLFSHCVELTFVFEQRGKLNVAALLSKWWPDLWFDLARNTYVAPFVVKYYPKVSFEIAGKSEPGLQVVDFMLWAAQKARMDSRSKWFERLPGWSKCKTTTIDGGWEGESIRMLEPESPSVRRYDLDDCKFDDPKYSELDILWQIVVNVQVVINRSCFLNDISKISHFYDDVEYLCKQRMVVHEVPHIRKMAACFIRLFDNIELVHREMPTAEKTFWLAARKCMALVFSEGVIAQLHAVRLTDIRNMLIEQQAHQLSIGVEPAPAAP
;
A
#
# COMPACT_ATOMS: atom_id res chain seq x y z
N MET A 1 -9.15 5.80 0.42
CA MET A 1 -9.46 4.70 -0.51
C MET A 1 -9.78 3.44 0.30
N PHE A 2 -10.52 2.51 -0.30
CA PHE A 2 -10.89 1.23 0.31
C PHE A 2 -10.20 0.07 -0.39
N VAL A 3 -9.71 -0.88 0.39
CA VAL A 3 -8.99 -2.08 -0.07
C VAL A 3 -9.76 -3.30 0.40
N TYR A 4 -10.43 -3.98 -0.54
CA TYR A 4 -11.16 -5.22 -0.27
C TYR A 4 -10.26 -6.40 -0.59
N LEU A 5 -10.11 -7.29 0.37
CA LEU A 5 -9.22 -8.44 0.26
C LEU A 5 -10.02 -9.72 0.41
N ASP A 6 -9.75 -10.67 -0.48
CA ASP A 6 -10.35 -11.99 -0.40
C ASP A 6 -9.36 -13.07 -0.85
N GLU A 7 -9.58 -14.28 -0.36
CA GLU A 7 -8.75 -15.44 -0.61
C GLU A 7 -9.62 -16.67 -0.88
N THR A 8 -9.08 -17.65 -1.59
CA THR A 8 -9.78 -18.92 -1.82
C THR A 8 -8.82 -20.01 -2.23
N GLU A 9 -9.23 -21.26 -2.11
CA GLU A 9 -8.45 -22.43 -2.51
C GLU A 9 -9.24 -23.19 -3.57
N PHE A 10 -8.56 -23.63 -4.64
CA PHE A 10 -9.22 -24.25 -5.78
C PHE A 10 -8.33 -25.27 -6.48
N GLY A 11 -8.91 -26.01 -7.43
CA GLY A 11 -8.23 -27.07 -8.16
C GLY A 11 -7.75 -28.19 -7.24
N GLU A 12 -8.64 -28.72 -6.40
CA GLU A 12 -8.31 -29.79 -5.44
C GLU A 12 -7.17 -29.40 -4.47
N TRP A 13 -7.18 -28.15 -3.99
CA TRP A 13 -6.18 -27.62 -3.03
C TRP A 13 -4.77 -27.45 -3.62
N GLN A 14 -4.63 -27.54 -4.94
CA GLN A 14 -3.36 -27.29 -5.63
C GLN A 14 -3.04 -25.80 -5.78
N PHE A 15 -4.06 -24.94 -5.67
CA PHE A 15 -3.92 -23.50 -5.84
C PHE A 15 -4.49 -22.74 -4.66
N SER A 16 -3.75 -21.73 -4.21
CA SER A 16 -4.21 -20.68 -3.33
C SER A 16 -4.34 -19.40 -4.14
N GLY A 17 -5.54 -18.83 -4.15
CA GLY A 17 -5.87 -17.59 -4.82
C GLY A 17 -6.06 -16.47 -3.81
N TYR A 18 -5.58 -15.29 -4.17
CA TYR A 18 -5.72 -14.06 -3.38
C TYR A 18 -6.13 -12.93 -4.32
N ALA A 19 -7.05 -12.07 -3.88
CA ALA A 19 -7.43 -10.88 -4.61
C ALA A 19 -7.41 -9.64 -3.73
N CYS A 20 -7.19 -8.53 -4.41
CA CYS A 20 -7.32 -7.19 -3.88
C CYS A 20 -8.09 -6.35 -4.89
N LEU A 21 -9.16 -5.71 -4.43
CA LEU A 21 -9.89 -4.68 -5.16
C LEU A 21 -9.72 -3.35 -4.44
N VAL A 22 -9.14 -2.37 -5.14
CA VAL A 22 -8.89 -1.05 -4.59
C VAL A 22 -9.81 -0.03 -5.22
N THR A 23 -10.59 0.66 -4.39
CA THR A 23 -11.60 1.62 -4.83
C THR A 23 -11.38 2.99 -4.19
N PRO A 24 -11.66 4.10 -4.90
CA PRO A 24 -11.59 5.43 -4.34
C PRO A 24 -12.60 5.63 -3.20
N GLU A 25 -13.80 5.08 -3.39
CA GLU A 25 -14.97 5.20 -2.52
C GLU A 25 -15.41 3.80 -2.05
N ARG A 26 -16.10 3.76 -0.90
CA ARG A 26 -16.65 2.49 -0.40
C ARG A 26 -17.67 1.96 -1.40
N ILE A 27 -17.60 0.67 -1.73
CA ILE A 27 -18.62 0.01 -2.53
C ILE A 27 -19.90 -0.02 -1.70
N GLY A 28 -20.94 0.65 -2.20
CA GLY A 28 -22.22 0.77 -1.51
C GLY A 28 -23.15 -0.41 -1.75
N GLN A 29 -24.20 -0.48 -0.93
CA GLN A 29 -25.20 -1.55 -0.95
C GLN A 29 -26.02 -1.56 -2.25
N GLU A 30 -26.09 -0.42 -2.95
CA GLU A 30 -26.78 -0.26 -4.23
C GLU A 30 -26.32 -1.25 -5.31
N VAL A 31 -25.04 -1.68 -5.27
CA VAL A 31 -24.51 -2.68 -6.20
C VAL A 31 -25.22 -4.02 -6.02
N ILE A 32 -25.42 -4.42 -4.76
CA ILE A 32 -26.02 -5.69 -4.38
C ILE A 32 -27.54 -5.62 -4.54
N GLU A 33 -28.17 -4.52 -4.12
CA GLU A 33 -29.61 -4.31 -4.25
C GLU A 33 -30.06 -4.30 -5.72
N GLU A 34 -29.35 -3.60 -6.60
CA GLU A 34 -29.66 -3.60 -8.02
C GLU A 34 -29.56 -5.01 -8.62
N ALA A 35 -28.49 -5.75 -8.28
CA ALA A 35 -28.29 -7.09 -8.80
C ALA A 35 -29.37 -8.07 -8.30
N LEU A 36 -29.75 -7.99 -7.03
CA LEU A 36 -30.81 -8.82 -6.45
C LEU A 36 -32.19 -8.46 -7.03
N ASP A 37 -32.49 -7.18 -7.24
CA ASP A 37 -33.75 -6.76 -7.85
C ASP A 37 -33.87 -7.23 -9.29
N LYS A 38 -32.79 -7.11 -10.08
CA LYS A 38 -32.75 -7.66 -11.45
C LYS A 38 -32.90 -9.17 -11.46
N LEU A 39 -32.23 -9.90 -10.55
CA LEU A 39 -32.38 -11.35 -10.42
C LEU A 39 -33.81 -11.76 -10.05
N ARG A 40 -34.45 -11.04 -9.13
CA ARG A 40 -35.81 -11.31 -8.68
C ARG A 40 -36.82 -11.27 -9.83
N ASN A 41 -36.60 -10.35 -10.75
CA ASN A 41 -37.50 -10.05 -11.87
C ASN A 41 -37.08 -10.73 -13.19
N ASP A 42 -36.00 -11.50 -13.21
CA ASP A 42 -35.52 -12.18 -14.41
C ASP A 42 -36.35 -13.45 -14.71
N PRO A 43 -36.95 -13.60 -15.91
CA PRO A 43 -37.66 -14.82 -16.30
C PRO A 43 -36.79 -16.10 -16.24
N ASP A 44 -35.48 -15.99 -16.50
CA ASP A 44 -34.56 -17.14 -16.50
C ASP A 44 -34.40 -17.75 -15.11
N ARG A 45 -34.73 -17.00 -14.04
CA ARG A 45 -34.75 -17.51 -12.66
C ARG A 45 -35.64 -18.73 -12.49
N PHE A 46 -36.73 -18.85 -13.25
CA PHE A 46 -37.66 -19.97 -13.14
C PHE A 46 -37.22 -21.20 -13.95
N HIS A 47 -36.04 -21.17 -14.57
CA HIS A 47 -35.48 -22.34 -15.24
C HIS A 47 -35.12 -23.42 -14.22
N PRO A 48 -35.49 -24.71 -14.42
CA PRO A 48 -35.29 -25.77 -13.43
C PRO A 48 -33.83 -25.92 -12.93
N ASP A 49 -32.86 -25.69 -13.82
CA ASP A 49 -31.44 -25.81 -13.50
C ASP A 49 -30.88 -24.65 -12.65
N GLN A 50 -31.58 -23.51 -12.58
CA GLN A 50 -31.09 -22.28 -11.94
C GLN A 50 -31.91 -21.90 -10.71
N GLN A 51 -33.22 -22.18 -10.74
CA GLN A 51 -34.19 -21.78 -9.73
C GLN A 51 -33.73 -22.11 -8.29
N PRO A 52 -33.23 -23.32 -7.95
CA PRO A 52 -32.83 -23.61 -6.58
C PRO A 52 -31.64 -22.75 -6.09
N MET A 53 -30.74 -22.36 -6.98
CA MET A 53 -29.58 -21.52 -6.63
C MET A 53 -29.98 -20.04 -6.56
N ASP A 54 -30.83 -19.58 -7.48
CA ASP A 54 -31.33 -18.20 -7.51
C ASP A 54 -32.26 -17.91 -6.31
N ASP A 55 -33.16 -18.84 -5.96
CA ASP A 55 -34.03 -18.70 -4.80
C ASP A 55 -33.22 -18.61 -3.50
N ARG A 56 -32.20 -19.48 -3.33
CA ARG A 56 -31.27 -19.39 -2.18
C ARG A 56 -30.49 -18.08 -2.14
N THR A 57 -30.07 -17.56 -3.30
CA THR A 57 -29.38 -16.27 -3.41
C THR A 57 -30.27 -15.11 -2.95
N LEU A 58 -31.54 -15.12 -3.35
CA LEU A 58 -32.52 -14.11 -2.95
C LEU A 58 -32.90 -14.23 -1.47
N GLU A 59 -33.06 -15.45 -0.95
CA GLU A 59 -33.35 -15.70 0.47
C GLU A 59 -32.23 -15.17 1.38
N ARG A 60 -30.97 -15.45 1.03
CA ARG A 60 -29.83 -14.99 1.84
C ARG A 60 -29.53 -13.50 1.66
N SER A 61 -30.03 -12.87 0.60
CA SER A 61 -29.90 -11.42 0.32
C SER A 61 -28.47 -10.90 0.14
N PHE A 62 -27.54 -11.76 -0.27
CA PHE A 62 -26.17 -11.41 -0.66
C PHE A 62 -25.66 -12.41 -1.71
N PHE A 63 -24.57 -12.12 -2.42
CA PHE A 63 -23.94 -13.01 -3.41
C PHE A 63 -22.79 -13.83 -2.81
N HIS A 64 -22.59 -15.05 -3.31
CA HIS A 64 -21.48 -15.93 -2.96
C HIS A 64 -21.00 -16.67 -4.21
N ALA A 65 -19.82 -16.33 -4.72
CA ALA A 65 -19.42 -16.68 -6.08
C ALA A 65 -19.34 -18.19 -6.37
N ALA A 66 -19.11 -19.02 -5.34
CA ALA A 66 -19.10 -20.47 -5.48
C ALA A 66 -20.50 -21.11 -5.48
N ASP A 67 -21.49 -20.46 -4.86
CA ASP A 67 -22.82 -21.03 -4.60
C ASP A 67 -23.90 -20.50 -5.56
N ASP A 68 -23.52 -19.52 -6.39
CA ASP A 68 -24.45 -18.75 -7.21
C ASP A 68 -24.60 -19.32 -8.60
N SER A 69 -25.82 -19.17 -9.12
CA SER A 69 -26.10 -19.59 -10.48
C SER A 69 -25.39 -18.68 -11.49
N LYS A 70 -25.31 -19.14 -12.74
CA LYS A 70 -24.82 -18.30 -13.84
C LYS A 70 -25.69 -17.05 -14.07
N ASN A 71 -26.97 -17.10 -13.71
CA ASN A 71 -27.88 -15.97 -13.86
C ASN A 71 -27.65 -14.91 -12.78
N ALA A 72 -27.54 -15.33 -11.51
CA ALA A 72 -27.11 -14.46 -10.41
C ALA A 72 -25.77 -13.77 -10.72
N HIS A 73 -24.77 -14.52 -11.19
CA HIS A 73 -23.49 -13.97 -11.63
C HIS A 73 -23.61 -12.93 -12.76
N SER A 74 -24.54 -13.12 -13.69
CA SER A 74 -24.76 -12.17 -14.79
C SER A 74 -25.26 -10.82 -14.27
N HIS A 75 -26.20 -10.82 -13.32
CA HIS A 75 -26.72 -9.58 -12.73
C HIS A 75 -25.69 -8.88 -11.85
N LEU A 76 -24.98 -9.63 -11.02
CA LEU A 76 -23.88 -9.06 -10.22
C LEU A 76 -22.80 -8.45 -11.11
N CYS A 77 -22.38 -9.15 -12.17
CA CYS A 77 -21.38 -8.65 -13.11
C CYS A 77 -21.82 -7.33 -13.78
N ARG A 78 -23.10 -7.21 -14.18
CA ARG A 78 -23.65 -5.97 -14.76
C ARG A 78 -23.68 -4.82 -13.74
N ALA A 79 -24.06 -5.09 -12.49
CA ALA A 79 -24.05 -4.08 -11.44
C ALA A 79 -22.61 -3.60 -11.15
N ILE A 80 -21.64 -4.52 -11.09
CA ILE A 80 -20.21 -4.18 -10.97
C ILE A 80 -19.77 -3.27 -12.11
N CYS A 81 -20.13 -3.59 -13.36
CA CYS A 81 -19.79 -2.75 -14.53
C CYS A 81 -20.37 -1.33 -14.45
N SER A 82 -21.48 -1.15 -13.75
CA SER A 82 -22.22 0.12 -13.70
C SER A 82 -21.73 1.01 -12.55
N HIS A 83 -21.37 0.41 -11.42
CA HIS A 83 -21.16 1.13 -10.16
C HIS A 83 -19.73 1.08 -9.62
N VAL A 84 -18.99 0.00 -9.90
CA VAL A 84 -17.68 -0.21 -9.28
C VAL A 84 -16.59 0.41 -10.13
N LYS A 85 -15.83 1.31 -9.50
CA LYS A 85 -14.57 1.83 -10.03
C LYS A 85 -13.44 1.43 -9.10
N GLY A 86 -12.51 0.64 -9.60
CA GLY A 86 -11.36 0.25 -8.81
C GLY A 86 -10.38 -0.63 -9.55
N ASP A 87 -9.13 -0.64 -9.11
CA ASP A 87 -8.14 -1.53 -9.67
C ASP A 87 -8.20 -2.88 -8.96
N PHE A 88 -8.30 -3.93 -9.74
CA PHE A 88 -8.32 -5.30 -9.26
C PHE A 88 -6.99 -5.98 -9.55
N LYS A 89 -6.48 -6.72 -8.58
CA LYS A 89 -5.33 -7.60 -8.72
C LYS A 89 -5.66 -8.93 -8.07
N SER A 90 -5.36 -10.02 -8.75
CA SER A 90 -5.37 -11.35 -8.17
C SER A 90 -4.01 -12.01 -8.35
N HIS A 91 -3.67 -12.86 -7.40
CA HIS A 91 -2.48 -13.67 -7.37
C HIS A 91 -2.89 -15.13 -7.14
N VAL A 92 -2.28 -16.03 -7.89
CA VAL A 92 -2.48 -17.47 -7.75
C VAL A 92 -1.14 -18.12 -7.49
N PHE A 93 -1.12 -18.96 -6.47
CA PHE A 93 0.05 -19.66 -5.97
C PHE A 93 -0.16 -21.16 -6.09
N HIS A 94 0.70 -21.85 -6.84
CA HIS A 94 0.75 -23.31 -6.91
C HIS A 94 1.36 -23.96 -5.64
N THR A 95 0.53 -24.53 -4.76
CA THR A 95 0.92 -25.01 -3.42
C THR A 95 2.12 -25.97 -3.41
N ALA A 96 2.23 -26.85 -4.41
CA ALA A 96 3.34 -27.82 -4.51
C ALA A 96 4.68 -27.28 -5.07
N LYS A 97 4.71 -26.09 -5.67
CA LYS A 97 5.93 -25.51 -6.29
C LYS A 97 6.59 -24.43 -5.44
N HIS A 98 6.00 -24.10 -4.30
CA HIS A 98 6.38 -22.95 -3.52
C HIS A 98 7.47 -23.25 -2.49
N SER A 99 8.36 -22.27 -2.30
CA SER A 99 9.40 -22.27 -1.26
C SER A 99 8.96 -21.58 0.02
N PHE A 100 7.69 -21.16 0.13
CA PHE A 100 7.17 -20.43 1.30
C PHE A 100 6.97 -21.36 2.50
N SER A 101 7.32 -20.85 3.69
CA SER A 101 7.22 -21.57 4.96
C SER A 101 5.77 -21.83 5.40
N SER A 102 4.83 -20.95 5.03
CA SER A 102 3.40 -21.14 5.30
C SER A 102 2.50 -20.39 4.29
N LYS A 103 1.19 -20.65 4.38
CA LYS A 103 0.15 -19.90 3.64
C LYS A 103 0.06 -18.45 4.10
N GLU A 104 0.30 -18.16 5.37
CA GLU A 104 0.27 -16.77 5.85
C GLU A 104 1.35 -15.92 5.19
N ASP A 105 2.55 -16.46 4.94
CA ASP A 105 3.64 -15.74 4.26
C ASP A 105 3.28 -15.39 2.80
N LEU A 106 2.48 -16.25 2.14
CA LEU A 106 1.97 -16.00 0.79
C LEU A 106 0.97 -14.84 0.78
N TYR A 107 0.02 -14.87 1.71
CA TYR A 107 -0.99 -13.82 1.83
C TYR A 107 -0.37 -12.50 2.28
N ASP A 108 0.64 -12.53 3.14
CA ASP A 108 1.46 -11.37 3.52
C ASP A 108 2.07 -10.71 2.28
N LEU A 109 2.79 -11.47 1.46
CA LEU A 109 3.42 -10.98 0.24
C LEU A 109 2.40 -10.44 -0.76
N ALA A 110 1.32 -11.20 -1.02
CA ALA A 110 0.27 -10.81 -1.95
C ALA A 110 -0.41 -9.51 -1.51
N SER A 111 -0.68 -9.36 -0.20
CA SER A 111 -1.22 -8.13 0.39
C SER A 111 -0.26 -6.95 0.17
N LYS A 112 1.04 -7.12 0.45
CA LYS A 112 2.05 -6.07 0.25
C LYS A 112 2.11 -5.63 -1.22
N LEU A 113 2.24 -6.59 -2.14
CA LEU A 113 2.32 -6.30 -3.59
C LEU A 113 1.06 -5.63 -4.14
N ALA A 114 -0.10 -5.99 -3.60
CA ALA A 114 -1.35 -5.40 -4.02
C ALA A 114 -1.41 -3.90 -3.69
N VAL A 115 -0.93 -3.51 -2.50
CA VAL A 115 -1.09 -2.15 -1.97
C VAL A 115 0.08 -1.20 -2.19
N ILE A 116 1.29 -1.70 -2.51
CA ILE A 116 2.47 -0.83 -2.75
C ILE A 116 2.18 0.28 -3.77
N GLY A 117 1.40 -0.01 -4.82
CA GLY A 117 1.02 0.98 -5.83
C GLY A 117 0.01 2.03 -5.37
N LEU A 118 -0.62 1.86 -4.20
CA LEU A 118 -1.55 2.84 -3.63
C LEU A 118 -0.85 3.94 -2.87
N PHE A 119 0.33 3.62 -2.34
CA PHE A 119 1.14 4.55 -1.57
C PHE A 119 1.65 5.71 -2.43
N SER A 120 1.63 5.63 -3.74
CA SER A 120 1.91 6.81 -4.59
C SER A 120 0.76 7.80 -4.68
N HIS A 121 -0.45 7.46 -4.20
CA HIS A 121 -1.67 8.21 -4.54
C HIS A 121 -2.61 8.50 -3.36
N CYS A 122 -2.35 7.93 -2.18
CA CYS A 122 -3.31 8.01 -1.09
C CYS A 122 -2.67 8.34 0.26
N VAL A 123 -3.37 9.17 1.03
CA VAL A 123 -3.02 9.57 2.41
C VAL A 123 -3.86 8.85 3.47
N GLU A 124 -4.96 8.18 3.08
CA GLU A 124 -5.81 7.39 3.97
C GLU A 124 -6.32 6.11 3.30
N LEU A 125 -6.03 4.95 3.89
CA LEU A 125 -6.50 3.65 3.41
C LEU A 125 -7.33 2.93 4.48
N THR A 126 -8.44 2.35 4.06
CA THR A 126 -9.23 1.43 4.88
C THR A 126 -9.19 0.05 4.26
N PHE A 127 -8.63 -0.91 4.98
CA PHE A 127 -8.65 -2.32 4.59
C PHE A 127 -9.93 -2.97 5.13
N VAL A 128 -10.65 -3.66 4.26
CA VAL A 128 -11.86 -4.41 4.61
C VAL A 128 -11.55 -5.89 4.39
N PHE A 129 -11.56 -6.64 5.48
CA PHE A 129 -11.31 -8.08 5.49
C PHE A 129 -12.59 -8.85 5.75
N GLU A 130 -12.74 -9.99 5.08
CA GLU A 130 -13.78 -10.95 5.42
C GLU A 130 -13.49 -11.62 6.77
N GLN A 131 -14.51 -11.71 7.63
CA GLN A 131 -14.44 -12.47 8.87
C GLN A 131 -14.30 -13.98 8.60
N ARG A 132 -13.06 -14.50 8.66
CA ARG A 132 -12.79 -15.94 8.54
C ARG A 132 -12.03 -16.49 9.76
N GLY A 133 -12.56 -17.54 10.39
CA GLY A 133 -11.85 -18.33 11.41
C GLY A 133 -11.12 -17.52 12.50
N LYS A 134 -9.85 -17.86 12.77
CA LYS A 134 -8.96 -17.21 13.78
C LYS A 134 -8.25 -15.96 13.25
N LEU A 135 -8.63 -15.42 12.09
CA LEU A 135 -7.96 -14.27 11.48
C LEU A 135 -8.17 -13.04 12.38
N ASN A 136 -7.08 -12.65 13.06
CA ASN A 136 -7.11 -11.62 14.08
C ASN A 136 -6.50 -10.34 13.52
N VAL A 137 -7.30 -9.28 13.41
CA VAL A 137 -6.84 -7.95 12.99
C VAL A 137 -5.68 -7.43 13.86
N ALA A 138 -5.58 -7.84 15.12
CA ALA A 138 -4.45 -7.51 15.97
C ALA A 138 -3.12 -8.12 15.47
N ALA A 139 -3.13 -9.30 14.84
CA ALA A 139 -1.92 -9.92 14.27
C ALA A 139 -1.49 -9.23 12.96
N LEU A 140 -2.45 -8.86 12.12
CA LEU A 140 -2.21 -8.04 10.93
C LEU A 140 -1.65 -6.66 11.32
N LEU A 141 -2.22 -6.01 12.33
CA LEU A 141 -1.79 -4.70 12.82
C LEU A 141 -0.40 -4.70 13.46
N SER A 142 -0.07 -5.73 14.24
CA SER A 142 1.15 -5.74 15.06
C SER A 142 2.40 -6.19 14.31
N LYS A 143 2.27 -6.93 13.20
CA LYS A 143 3.40 -7.48 12.45
C LYS A 143 3.48 -7.00 11.00
N TRP A 144 2.39 -7.14 10.23
CA TRP A 144 2.41 -6.88 8.79
C TRP A 144 2.74 -5.42 8.46
N TRP A 145 2.13 -4.50 9.21
CA TRP A 145 2.25 -3.07 8.93
C TRP A 145 3.63 -2.49 9.25
N PRO A 146 4.23 -2.75 10.43
CA PRO A 146 5.62 -2.37 10.69
C PRO A 146 6.61 -2.96 9.69
N ASP A 147 6.45 -4.23 9.29
CA ASP A 147 7.33 -4.89 8.34
C ASP A 147 7.25 -4.23 6.95
N LEU A 148 6.04 -3.91 6.48
CA LEU A 148 5.84 -3.18 5.21
C LEU A 148 6.50 -1.80 5.22
N TRP A 149 6.39 -1.06 6.34
CA TRP A 149 7.06 0.23 6.50
C TRP A 149 8.57 0.14 6.46
N PHE A 150 9.11 -0.88 7.12
CA PHE A 150 10.53 -1.17 7.07
C PHE A 150 10.98 -1.51 5.63
N ASP A 151 10.25 -2.39 4.94
CA ASP A 151 10.54 -2.78 3.57
C ASP A 151 10.47 -1.61 2.58
N LEU A 152 9.48 -0.72 2.74
CA LEU A 152 9.35 0.48 1.92
C LEU A 152 10.45 1.51 2.18
N ALA A 153 10.83 1.70 3.45
CA ALA A 153 11.97 2.54 3.81
C ALA A 153 13.27 1.99 3.19
N ARG A 154 13.49 0.68 3.27
CA ARG A 154 14.63 0.00 2.62
C ARG A 154 14.62 0.16 1.10
N ASN A 155 13.48 -0.06 0.45
CA ASN A 155 13.35 0.07 -1.01
C ASN A 155 13.66 1.49 -1.51
N THR A 156 13.47 2.51 -0.67
CA THR A 156 13.80 3.91 -0.98
C THR A 156 15.29 4.12 -1.29
N TYR A 157 16.18 3.25 -0.80
CA TYR A 157 17.59 3.30 -1.19
C TYR A 157 17.79 2.97 -2.68
N VAL A 158 17.04 2.00 -3.21
CA VAL A 158 17.12 1.57 -4.61
C VAL A 158 16.37 2.54 -5.52
N ALA A 159 15.18 2.97 -5.12
CA ALA A 159 14.30 3.81 -5.92
C ALA A 159 13.83 5.06 -5.15
N PRO A 160 14.70 6.06 -4.92
CA PRO A 160 14.37 7.25 -4.14
C PRO A 160 13.39 8.20 -4.85
N PHE A 161 13.30 8.12 -6.18
CA PHE A 161 12.41 8.92 -7.04
C PHE A 161 10.96 8.42 -7.11
N VAL A 162 10.65 7.28 -6.49
CA VAL A 162 9.28 6.80 -6.46
C VAL A 162 8.56 7.56 -5.35
N VAL A 163 7.51 8.31 -5.72
CA VAL A 163 6.60 8.97 -4.75
C VAL A 163 5.96 7.90 -3.88
N LYS A 164 6.09 8.06 -2.56
CA LYS A 164 5.57 7.14 -1.55
C LYS A 164 5.02 7.92 -0.36
N TYR A 165 3.72 8.09 -0.33
CA TYR A 165 2.98 8.44 0.87
C TYR A 165 2.95 7.27 1.83
N TYR A 166 3.04 7.62 3.11
CA TYR A 166 2.72 6.73 4.21
C TYR A 166 1.33 7.11 4.70
N PRO A 167 0.26 6.48 4.19
CA PRO A 167 -1.10 6.81 4.57
C PRO A 167 -1.41 6.43 6.01
N LYS A 168 -2.38 7.13 6.60
CA LYS A 168 -3.10 6.65 7.77
C LYS A 168 -3.90 5.42 7.37
N VAL A 169 -3.77 4.34 8.14
CA VAL A 169 -4.41 3.08 7.79
C VAL A 169 -5.35 2.61 8.87
N SER A 170 -6.54 2.23 8.42
CA SER A 170 -7.64 1.69 9.22
C SER A 170 -7.99 0.29 8.74
N PHE A 171 -8.48 -0.55 9.64
CA PHE A 171 -8.84 -1.94 9.36
C PHE A 171 -10.28 -2.18 9.81
N GLU A 172 -11.05 -2.83 8.96
CA GLU A 172 -12.43 -3.26 9.21
C GLU A 172 -12.51 -4.77 8.98
N ILE A 173 -13.13 -5.49 9.93
CA ILE A 173 -13.57 -6.87 9.71
C ILE A 173 -15.06 -6.80 9.41
N ALA A 174 -15.47 -7.35 8.26
CA ALA A 174 -16.87 -7.41 7.87
C ALA A 174 -17.28 -8.83 7.48
N GLY A 175 -18.57 -9.13 7.62
CA GLY A 175 -19.13 -10.39 7.15
C GLY A 175 -19.36 -10.40 5.63
N LYS A 176 -19.74 -11.56 5.09
CA LYS A 176 -20.08 -11.75 3.66
C LYS A 176 -21.20 -10.84 3.14
N SER A 177 -21.96 -10.18 4.02
CA SER A 177 -22.96 -9.18 3.62
C SER A 177 -22.34 -7.84 3.18
N GLU A 178 -21.05 -7.61 3.39
CA GLU A 178 -20.38 -6.39 2.93
C GLU A 178 -20.29 -6.37 1.40
N PRO A 179 -20.76 -5.30 0.72
CA PRO A 179 -20.83 -5.25 -0.74
C PRO A 179 -19.50 -5.45 -1.46
N GLY A 180 -18.44 -4.76 -1.01
CA GLY A 180 -17.13 -4.86 -1.62
C GLY A 180 -16.48 -6.23 -1.43
N LEU A 181 -16.74 -6.92 -0.32
CA LEU A 181 -16.33 -8.33 -0.13
C LEU A 181 -17.02 -9.28 -1.13
N GLN A 182 -18.31 -9.08 -1.41
CA GLN A 182 -19.03 -9.86 -2.43
C GLN A 182 -18.50 -9.58 -3.84
N VAL A 183 -18.17 -8.32 -4.13
CA VAL A 183 -17.61 -7.92 -5.44
C VAL A 183 -16.23 -8.52 -5.64
N VAL A 184 -15.32 -8.40 -4.67
CA VAL A 184 -13.95 -8.95 -4.81
C VAL A 184 -13.96 -10.48 -4.88
N ASP A 185 -14.85 -11.16 -4.15
CA ASP A 185 -15.06 -12.62 -4.23
C ASP A 185 -15.47 -13.03 -5.64
N PHE A 186 -16.47 -12.37 -6.22
CA PHE A 186 -16.89 -12.63 -7.60
C PHE A 186 -15.77 -12.39 -8.62
N MET A 187 -15.01 -11.31 -8.47
CA MET A 187 -13.89 -11.00 -9.36
C MET A 187 -12.76 -12.02 -9.25
N LEU A 188 -12.43 -12.46 -8.03
CA LEU A 188 -11.46 -13.52 -7.75
C LEU A 188 -11.91 -14.85 -8.37
N TRP A 189 -13.17 -15.22 -8.19
CA TRP A 189 -13.76 -16.40 -8.81
C TRP A 189 -13.71 -16.33 -10.35
N ALA A 190 -14.05 -15.18 -10.93
CA ALA A 190 -14.05 -14.99 -12.38
C ALA A 190 -12.65 -15.14 -12.98
N ALA A 191 -11.63 -14.57 -12.32
CA ALA A 191 -10.21 -14.73 -12.65
C ALA A 191 -9.80 -16.21 -12.63
N GLN A 192 -10.13 -16.92 -11.55
CA GLN A 192 -9.80 -18.34 -11.41
C GLN A 192 -10.52 -19.23 -12.43
N LYS A 193 -11.78 -18.92 -12.75
CA LYS A 193 -12.51 -19.64 -13.80
C LYS A 193 -11.87 -19.46 -15.16
N ALA A 194 -11.41 -18.25 -15.51
CA ALA A 194 -10.69 -18.00 -16.76
C ALA A 194 -9.39 -18.81 -16.86
N ARG A 195 -8.74 -19.08 -15.72
CA ARG A 195 -7.57 -19.98 -15.65
C ARG A 195 -7.93 -21.44 -15.85
N MET A 196 -8.97 -21.92 -15.18
CA MET A 196 -9.31 -23.35 -15.14
C MET A 196 -10.09 -23.83 -16.37
N ASP A 197 -10.87 -22.94 -17.00
CA ASP A 197 -11.64 -23.22 -18.21
C ASP A 197 -11.43 -22.10 -19.23
N SER A 198 -10.71 -22.42 -20.30
CA SER A 198 -10.44 -21.49 -21.40
C SER A 198 -11.69 -20.99 -22.12
N ARG A 199 -12.86 -21.63 -21.90
CA ARG A 199 -14.16 -21.18 -22.44
C ARG A 199 -14.88 -20.21 -21.51
N SER A 200 -14.41 -20.02 -20.28
CA SER A 200 -15.01 -19.08 -19.33
C SER A 200 -14.80 -17.64 -19.80
N LYS A 201 -15.89 -16.89 -19.93
CA LYS A 201 -15.87 -15.47 -20.33
C LYS A 201 -16.09 -14.50 -19.17
N TRP A 202 -16.12 -14.99 -17.93
CA TRP A 202 -16.48 -14.17 -16.77
C TRP A 202 -15.47 -13.05 -16.52
N PHE A 203 -14.17 -13.35 -16.56
CA PHE A 203 -13.13 -12.34 -16.39
C PHE A 203 -13.14 -11.30 -17.52
N GLU A 204 -13.43 -11.72 -18.75
CA GLU A 204 -13.54 -10.83 -19.91
C GLU A 204 -14.70 -9.83 -19.76
N ARG A 205 -15.80 -10.24 -19.12
CA ARG A 205 -16.99 -9.40 -18.88
C ARG A 205 -16.79 -8.31 -17.83
N LEU A 206 -15.80 -8.46 -16.93
CA LEU A 206 -15.52 -7.44 -15.91
C LEU A 206 -15.05 -6.12 -16.56
N PRO A 207 -15.40 -4.96 -15.98
CA PRO A 207 -15.09 -3.65 -16.55
C PRO A 207 -13.60 -3.34 -16.43
N GLY A 208 -13.04 -2.56 -17.36
CA GLY A 208 -11.64 -2.10 -17.26
C GLY A 208 -11.03 -1.85 -18.64
N TRP A 209 -10.18 -0.83 -18.72
CA TRP A 209 -9.54 -0.42 -19.98
C TRP A 209 -8.20 -1.14 -20.22
N SER A 210 -7.63 -1.78 -19.19
CA SER A 210 -6.45 -2.63 -19.32
C SER A 210 -6.58 -3.88 -18.44
N LYS A 211 -6.25 -5.03 -19.03
CA LYS A 211 -6.17 -6.32 -18.32
C LYS A 211 -4.82 -6.94 -18.58
N CYS A 212 -4.12 -7.34 -17.53
CA CYS A 212 -2.78 -7.90 -17.63
C CYS A 212 -2.70 -9.26 -16.94
N LYS A 213 -1.89 -10.15 -17.50
CA LYS A 213 -1.53 -11.44 -16.90
C LYS A 213 -0.01 -11.52 -16.73
N THR A 214 0.43 -11.97 -15.57
CA THR A 214 1.83 -12.17 -15.22
C THR A 214 2.06 -13.60 -14.76
N THR A 215 3.24 -14.16 -15.07
CA THR A 215 3.69 -15.45 -14.56
C THR A 215 5.16 -15.37 -14.20
N THR A 216 5.58 -16.06 -13.15
CA THR A 216 7.01 -16.30 -12.89
C THR A 216 7.58 -17.28 -13.90
N ILE A 217 8.91 -17.26 -14.05
CA ILE A 217 9.65 -18.13 -14.99
C ILE A 217 9.45 -19.62 -14.65
N ASP A 218 9.36 -19.94 -13.36
CA ASP A 218 9.11 -21.30 -12.86
C ASP A 218 7.62 -21.72 -12.88
N GLY A 219 6.72 -20.77 -13.20
CA GLY A 219 5.27 -20.96 -13.19
C GLY A 219 4.68 -21.29 -11.82
N GLY A 220 5.37 -20.92 -10.72
CA GLY A 220 4.87 -21.10 -9.36
C GLY A 220 3.85 -20.02 -8.97
N TRP A 221 4.02 -18.80 -9.47
CA TRP A 221 3.18 -17.65 -9.17
C TRP A 221 2.66 -17.00 -10.45
N GLU A 222 1.36 -16.79 -10.48
CA GLU A 222 0.68 -16.07 -11.55
C GLU A 222 -0.11 -14.91 -10.96
N GLY A 223 -0.34 -13.88 -11.77
CA GLY A 223 -1.17 -12.75 -11.41
C GLY A 223 -2.06 -12.31 -12.56
N GLU A 224 -3.25 -11.85 -12.22
CA GLU A 224 -4.16 -11.18 -13.15
C GLU A 224 -4.50 -9.82 -12.58
N SER A 225 -4.68 -8.82 -13.44
CA SER A 225 -5.07 -7.49 -13.00
C SER A 225 -6.01 -6.84 -13.99
N ILE A 226 -6.89 -6.00 -13.45
CA ILE A 226 -7.79 -5.16 -14.20
C ILE A 226 -7.61 -3.73 -13.71
N ARG A 227 -7.30 -2.83 -14.63
CA ARG A 227 -7.22 -1.39 -14.36
C ARG A 227 -8.54 -0.76 -14.77
N MET A 228 -9.22 -0.14 -13.81
CA MET A 228 -10.45 0.62 -14.03
C MET A 228 -10.24 2.10 -13.70
N LEU A 229 -9.31 2.41 -12.80
CA LEU A 229 -8.95 3.80 -12.49
C LEU A 229 -8.16 4.39 -13.65
N GLU A 230 -8.42 5.65 -13.96
CA GLU A 230 -7.64 6.37 -14.97
C GLU A 230 -6.17 6.44 -14.53
N PRO A 231 -5.22 6.24 -15.44
CA PRO A 231 -3.81 6.48 -15.14
C PRO A 231 -3.61 7.91 -14.70
N GLU A 232 -2.73 8.12 -13.73
CA GLU A 232 -2.32 9.48 -13.40
C GLU A 232 -1.72 10.18 -14.61
N SER A 233 -2.06 11.46 -14.75
CA SER A 233 -1.43 12.31 -15.75
C SER A 233 0.08 12.38 -15.50
N PRO A 234 0.93 12.28 -16.52
CA PRO A 234 2.36 12.54 -16.37
C PRO A 234 2.67 13.91 -15.74
N SER A 235 1.73 14.87 -15.82
CA SER A 235 1.86 16.20 -15.23
C SER A 235 1.89 16.23 -13.69
N VAL A 236 1.50 15.16 -13.00
CA VAL A 236 1.61 15.05 -11.52
C VAL A 236 2.93 14.41 -11.07
N ARG A 237 3.82 14.01 -11.97
CA ARG A 237 5.17 13.52 -11.61
C ARG A 237 5.97 14.61 -10.90
N ARG A 238 6.48 14.29 -9.71
CA ARG A 238 7.32 15.20 -8.89
C ARG A 238 8.80 15.14 -9.27
N TYR A 239 9.27 13.96 -9.64
CA TYR A 239 10.68 13.65 -9.87
C TYR A 239 10.87 13.02 -11.25
N ASP A 240 12.01 13.28 -11.87
CA ASP A 240 12.50 12.58 -13.05
C ASP A 240 13.74 11.74 -12.70
N LEU A 241 14.11 10.79 -13.57
CA LEU A 241 15.33 10.01 -13.45
C LEU A 241 16.59 10.90 -13.46
N ASP A 242 16.51 12.04 -14.15
CA ASP A 242 17.59 13.03 -14.17
C ASP A 242 17.83 13.68 -12.80
N ASP A 243 16.81 13.80 -11.95
CA ASP A 243 16.96 14.30 -10.58
C ASP A 243 17.75 13.30 -9.70
N CYS A 244 17.91 12.03 -10.14
CA CYS A 244 18.65 10.99 -9.44
C CYS A 244 20.13 10.84 -9.82
N LYS A 245 20.69 11.83 -10.53
CA LYS A 245 22.10 11.86 -10.92
C LYS A 245 22.98 12.37 -9.77
N PHE A 246 23.20 11.53 -8.79
CA PHE A 246 24.10 11.79 -7.66
C PHE A 246 24.88 10.54 -7.25
N ASP A 247 26.03 10.74 -6.60
CA ASP A 247 26.87 9.64 -6.14
C ASP A 247 26.20 8.81 -5.05
N ASP A 248 26.58 7.54 -4.97
CA ASP A 248 26.03 6.63 -3.97
C ASP A 248 26.38 7.12 -2.55
N PRO A 249 25.39 7.32 -1.66
CA PRO A 249 25.61 7.84 -0.31
C PRO A 249 26.64 7.08 0.53
N LYS A 250 26.87 5.79 0.20
CA LYS A 250 27.90 4.98 0.86
C LYS A 250 29.32 5.54 0.71
N TYR A 251 29.55 6.38 -0.30
CA TYR A 251 30.83 7.03 -0.59
C TYR A 251 30.82 8.53 -0.32
N SER A 252 29.74 9.07 0.26
CA SER A 252 29.67 10.51 0.53
C SER A 252 30.77 10.96 1.49
N GLU A 253 31.30 12.14 1.23
CA GLU A 253 32.23 12.85 2.09
C GLU A 253 31.57 13.29 3.42
N LEU A 254 32.37 13.58 4.44
CA LEU A 254 31.87 13.86 5.80
C LEU A 254 31.01 15.13 5.86
N ASP A 255 31.41 16.17 5.13
CA ASP A 255 30.73 17.46 5.00
C ASP A 255 29.35 17.32 4.33
N ILE A 256 29.24 16.47 3.29
CA ILE A 256 27.96 16.16 2.63
C ILE A 256 27.02 15.47 3.63
N LEU A 257 27.51 14.48 4.38
CA LEU A 257 26.70 13.80 5.39
C LEU A 257 26.29 14.74 6.53
N TRP A 258 27.18 15.65 6.94
CA TRP A 258 26.89 16.69 7.92
C TRP A 258 25.72 17.57 7.45
N GLN A 259 25.79 18.05 6.21
CA GLN A 259 24.73 18.87 5.62
C GLN A 259 23.40 18.09 5.54
N ILE A 260 23.44 16.81 5.17
CA ILE A 260 22.25 15.96 5.14
C ILE A 260 21.62 15.82 6.54
N VAL A 261 22.42 15.50 7.58
CA VAL A 261 21.90 15.34 8.95
C VAL A 261 21.24 16.63 9.45
N VAL A 262 21.88 17.79 9.23
CA VAL A 262 21.30 19.09 9.61
C VAL A 262 19.99 19.33 8.86
N ASN A 263 19.97 19.20 7.53
CA ASN A 263 18.78 19.50 6.75
C ASN A 263 17.62 18.54 7.08
N VAL A 264 17.90 17.26 7.34
CA VAL A 264 16.88 16.32 7.80
C VAL A 264 16.31 16.73 9.16
N GLN A 265 17.15 17.13 10.11
CA GLN A 265 16.67 17.65 11.40
C GLN A 265 15.82 18.92 11.22
N VAL A 266 16.20 19.82 10.32
CA VAL A 266 15.41 21.03 10.01
C VAL A 266 14.04 20.69 9.46
N VAL A 267 13.94 19.71 8.56
CA VAL A 267 12.65 19.23 8.03
C VAL A 267 11.77 18.69 9.15
N ILE A 268 12.34 17.88 10.07
CA ILE A 268 11.62 17.35 11.22
C ILE A 268 11.16 18.48 12.14
N ASN A 269 12.03 19.45 12.45
CA ASN A 269 11.69 20.59 13.31
C ASN A 269 10.56 21.41 12.71
N ARG A 270 10.65 21.79 11.43
CA ARG A 270 9.61 22.56 10.73
C ARG A 270 8.28 21.81 10.66
N SER A 271 8.32 20.48 10.59
CA SER A 271 7.12 19.64 10.60
C SER A 271 6.29 19.77 11.88
N CYS A 272 6.89 20.19 13.01
CA CYS A 272 6.15 20.48 14.25
C CYS A 272 5.28 21.76 14.17
N PHE A 273 5.50 22.60 13.17
CA PHE A 273 4.85 23.92 13.03
C PHE A 273 4.04 23.99 11.72
N LEU A 274 3.70 22.85 11.14
CA LEU A 274 2.81 22.81 9.98
C LEU A 274 1.41 23.28 10.38
N ASN A 275 0.81 24.12 9.53
CA ASN A 275 -0.57 24.58 9.71
C ASN A 275 -1.59 23.44 9.58
N ASP A 276 -1.26 22.43 8.78
CA ASP A 276 -2.07 21.22 8.58
C ASP A 276 -1.21 19.97 8.78
N ILE A 277 -1.52 19.22 9.84
CA ILE A 277 -0.85 17.97 10.19
C ILE A 277 -1.65 16.73 9.75
N SER A 278 -2.78 16.88 9.05
CA SER A 278 -3.68 15.77 8.69
C SER A 278 -2.94 14.62 8.00
N LYS A 279 -2.08 14.93 7.02
CA LYS A 279 -1.26 13.98 6.25
C LYS A 279 -0.20 13.23 7.07
N ILE A 280 0.13 13.70 8.28
CA ILE A 280 1.18 13.12 9.14
C ILE A 280 0.69 12.75 10.55
N SER A 281 -0.58 13.03 10.85
CA SER A 281 -1.18 12.88 12.19
C SER A 281 -0.94 11.51 12.81
N HIS A 282 -1.02 10.45 12.00
CA HIS A 282 -0.84 9.05 12.42
C HIS A 282 0.61 8.66 12.77
N PHE A 283 1.60 9.52 12.54
CA PHE A 283 2.98 9.34 13.01
C PHE A 283 3.58 10.60 13.64
N TYR A 284 2.75 11.58 14.00
CA TYR A 284 3.20 12.87 14.49
C TYR A 284 3.99 12.78 15.80
N ASP A 285 3.68 11.80 16.66
CA ASP A 285 4.44 11.53 17.90
C ASP A 285 5.94 11.33 17.65
N ASP A 286 6.31 10.71 16.52
CA ASP A 286 7.71 10.53 16.14
C ASP A 286 8.37 11.87 15.76
N VAL A 287 7.62 12.77 15.09
CA VAL A 287 8.08 14.12 14.75
C VAL A 287 8.33 14.92 16.02
N GLU A 288 7.36 14.95 16.95
CA GLU A 288 7.49 15.64 18.22
C GLU A 288 8.65 15.11 19.06
N TYR A 289 8.77 13.78 19.16
CA TYR A 289 9.85 13.14 19.90
C TYR A 289 11.21 13.58 19.34
N LEU A 290 11.40 13.49 18.03
CA LEU A 290 12.69 13.83 17.39
C LEU A 290 12.99 15.33 17.48
N CYS A 291 11.99 16.20 17.38
CA CYS A 291 12.16 17.64 17.58
C CYS A 291 12.57 17.96 19.03
N LYS A 292 11.94 17.33 20.03
CA LYS A 292 12.30 17.50 21.46
C LYS A 292 13.69 16.94 21.78
N GLN A 293 14.11 15.86 21.12
CA GLN A 293 15.39 15.17 21.36
C GLN A 293 16.55 15.66 20.48
N ARG A 294 16.35 16.71 19.67
CA ARG A 294 17.32 17.20 18.68
C ARG A 294 18.71 17.55 19.24
N MET A 295 18.80 17.91 20.52
CA MET A 295 20.04 18.32 21.21
C MET A 295 20.62 17.25 22.12
N VAL A 296 20.02 16.05 22.15
CA VAL A 296 20.43 14.97 23.06
C VAL A 296 21.28 13.97 22.29
N VAL A 297 22.41 13.57 22.88
CA VAL A 297 23.29 12.52 22.33
C VAL A 297 22.56 11.18 22.41
N HIS A 298 22.57 10.44 21.30
CA HIS A 298 21.88 9.16 21.19
C HIS A 298 22.72 8.14 20.41
N GLU A 299 22.33 6.88 20.50
CA GLU A 299 22.93 5.77 19.75
C GLU A 299 22.22 5.54 18.40
N VAL A 300 22.71 4.56 17.64
CA VAL A 300 22.19 4.12 16.32
C VAL A 300 20.66 3.99 16.24
N PRO A 301 19.93 3.46 17.25
CA PRO A 301 18.47 3.38 17.18
C PRO A 301 17.78 4.74 16.94
N HIS A 302 18.35 5.83 17.45
CA HIS A 302 17.81 7.17 17.24
C HIS A 302 17.97 7.63 15.79
N ILE A 303 19.12 7.37 15.15
CA ILE A 303 19.32 7.65 13.73
C ILE A 303 18.35 6.86 12.87
N ARG A 304 18.09 5.59 13.19
CA ARG A 304 17.07 4.80 12.48
C ARG A 304 15.68 5.41 12.64
N LYS A 305 15.31 5.87 13.84
CA LYS A 305 14.03 6.56 14.06
C LYS A 305 13.95 7.88 13.27
N MET A 306 15.04 8.66 13.27
CA MET A 306 15.16 9.91 12.49
C MET A 306 15.02 9.65 10.98
N ALA A 307 15.72 8.65 10.45
CA ALA A 307 15.64 8.24 9.06
C ALA A 307 14.21 7.78 8.68
N ALA A 308 13.59 6.93 9.51
CA ALA A 308 12.22 6.45 9.28
C ALA A 308 11.20 7.61 9.30
N CYS A 309 11.37 8.57 10.22
CA CYS A 309 10.51 9.75 10.28
C CYS A 309 10.70 10.65 9.05
N PHE A 310 11.94 10.95 8.67
CA PHE A 310 12.24 11.76 7.49
C PHE A 310 11.70 11.16 6.19
N ILE A 311 11.91 9.86 5.97
CA ILE A 311 11.41 9.18 4.78
C ILE A 311 9.88 9.23 4.71
N ARG A 312 9.19 9.12 5.86
CA ARG A 312 7.73 9.27 5.96
C ARG A 312 7.26 10.70 5.71
N LEU A 313 7.99 11.69 6.21
CA LEU A 313 7.68 13.10 5.96
C LEU A 313 7.84 13.46 4.48
N PHE A 314 8.89 12.96 3.82
CA PHE A 314 9.37 13.39 2.51
C PHE A 314 8.26 13.70 1.49
N ASP A 315 7.42 12.71 1.18
CA ASP A 315 6.32 12.87 0.23
C ASP A 315 5.01 13.33 0.88
N ASN A 316 4.77 13.01 2.16
CA ASN A 316 3.56 13.39 2.90
C ASN A 316 3.44 14.90 3.13
N ILE A 317 4.55 15.60 3.33
CA ILE A 317 4.57 17.07 3.47
C ILE A 317 4.91 17.78 2.15
N GLU A 318 5.10 17.00 1.07
CA GLU A 318 5.51 17.52 -0.24
C GLU A 318 6.80 18.33 -0.17
N LEU A 319 7.81 17.81 0.54
CA LEU A 319 9.10 18.48 0.76
C LEU A 319 9.73 18.95 -0.56
N VAL A 320 9.57 18.14 -1.61
CA VAL A 320 10.00 18.46 -2.95
C VAL A 320 8.77 18.61 -3.85
N HIS A 321 8.68 19.75 -4.53
CA HIS A 321 7.62 20.04 -5.49
C HIS A 321 8.17 20.14 -6.92
N ARG A 322 7.28 20.03 -7.91
CA ARG A 322 7.64 19.96 -9.34
C ARG A 322 8.49 21.14 -9.82
N GLU A 323 8.19 22.34 -9.34
CA GLU A 323 8.88 23.58 -9.76
C GLU A 323 10.22 23.82 -9.04
N MET A 324 10.63 22.94 -8.14
CA MET A 324 11.89 23.07 -7.41
C MET A 324 13.09 22.95 -8.38
N PRO A 325 14.18 23.73 -8.20
CA PRO A 325 15.37 23.61 -9.02
C PRO A 325 15.96 22.19 -8.98
N THR A 326 16.47 21.70 -10.12
CA THR A 326 17.03 20.33 -10.22
C THR A 326 18.08 20.06 -9.16
N ALA A 327 18.99 21.00 -8.87
CA ALA A 327 20.02 20.82 -7.84
C ALA A 327 19.44 20.56 -6.44
N GLU A 328 18.34 21.23 -6.09
CA GLU A 328 17.64 21.02 -4.81
C GLU A 328 16.92 19.67 -4.79
N LYS A 329 16.26 19.28 -5.90
CA LYS A 329 15.66 17.95 -6.04
C LYS A 329 16.70 16.84 -5.88
N THR A 330 17.84 16.99 -6.57
CA THR A 330 18.98 16.07 -6.48
C THR A 330 19.47 15.94 -5.05
N PHE A 331 19.66 17.06 -4.34
CA PHE A 331 20.06 17.04 -2.94
C PHE A 331 19.07 16.29 -2.06
N TRP A 332 17.76 16.59 -2.17
CA TRP A 332 16.75 15.95 -1.32
C TRP A 332 16.59 14.46 -1.62
N LEU A 333 16.65 14.06 -2.89
CA LEU A 333 16.64 12.64 -3.27
C LEU A 333 17.90 11.92 -2.78
N ALA A 334 19.07 12.57 -2.80
CA ALA A 334 20.30 12.04 -2.22
C ALA A 334 20.19 11.90 -0.69
N ALA A 335 19.63 12.91 0.00
CA ALA A 335 19.36 12.85 1.43
C ALA A 335 18.38 11.72 1.78
N ARG A 336 17.32 11.53 0.99
CA ARG A 336 16.36 10.43 1.14
C ARG A 336 17.03 9.08 0.98
N LYS A 337 17.86 8.92 -0.06
CA LYS A 337 18.64 7.69 -0.29
C LYS A 337 19.63 7.43 0.84
N CYS A 338 20.32 8.47 1.30
CA CYS A 338 21.28 8.41 2.41
C CYS A 338 20.62 7.92 3.70
N MET A 339 19.45 8.47 4.04
CA MET A 339 18.68 8.02 5.20
C MET A 339 18.12 6.61 5.02
N ALA A 340 17.76 6.20 3.79
CA ALA A 340 17.27 4.85 3.53
C ALA A 340 18.34 3.75 3.70
N LEU A 341 19.62 4.08 3.49
CA LEU A 341 20.73 3.12 3.58
C LEU A 341 20.85 2.46 4.96
N VAL A 342 20.39 3.10 6.04
CA VAL A 342 20.43 2.53 7.41
C VAL A 342 19.51 1.31 7.59
N PHE A 343 18.58 1.09 6.65
CA PHE A 343 17.64 -0.04 6.63
C PHE A 343 18.06 -1.15 5.66
N SER A 344 19.13 -0.96 4.89
CA SER A 344 19.68 -1.99 4.02
C SER A 344 20.30 -3.13 4.84
N GLU A 345 20.51 -4.28 4.19
CA GLU A 345 21.14 -5.43 4.84
C GLU A 345 22.67 -5.35 4.79
N GLY A 346 23.33 -5.98 5.77
CA GLY A 346 24.78 -6.16 5.80
C GLY A 346 25.57 -5.08 6.54
N VAL A 347 26.89 -5.26 6.55
CA VAL A 347 27.84 -4.45 7.34
C VAL A 347 27.87 -2.99 6.91
N ILE A 348 27.69 -2.71 5.62
CA ILE A 348 27.69 -1.34 5.08
C ILE A 348 26.59 -0.49 5.73
N ALA A 349 25.37 -1.04 5.85
CA ALA A 349 24.25 -0.33 6.47
C ALA A 349 24.50 -0.03 7.96
N GLN A 350 25.11 -0.99 8.67
CA GLN A 350 25.47 -0.83 10.09
C GLN A 350 26.53 0.26 10.27
N LEU A 351 27.62 0.22 9.49
CA LEU A 351 28.68 1.23 9.52
C LEU A 351 28.15 2.62 9.14
N HIS A 352 27.28 2.70 8.14
CA HIS A 352 26.65 3.96 7.74
C HIS A 352 25.79 4.54 8.87
N ALA A 353 25.00 3.71 9.56
CA ALA A 353 24.20 4.16 10.68
C ALA A 353 25.07 4.68 11.85
N VAL A 354 26.18 4.00 12.16
CA VAL A 354 27.16 4.47 13.15
C VAL A 354 27.77 5.80 12.71
N ARG A 355 28.18 5.93 11.46
CA ARG A 355 28.75 7.17 10.90
C ARG A 355 27.79 8.35 11.03
N LEU A 356 26.51 8.16 10.72
CA LEU A 356 25.49 9.21 10.90
C LEU A 356 25.27 9.54 12.39
N THR A 357 25.34 8.55 13.28
CA THR A 357 25.26 8.77 14.73
C THR A 357 26.43 9.62 15.21
N ASP A 358 27.65 9.29 14.81
CA ASP A 358 28.86 10.03 15.21
C ASP A 358 28.80 11.47 14.71
N ILE A 359 28.42 11.69 13.44
CA ILE A 359 28.23 13.03 12.88
C ILE A 359 27.20 13.84 13.67
N ARG A 360 26.05 13.24 14.00
CA ARG A 360 25.02 13.92 14.77
C ARG A 360 25.50 14.28 16.17
N ASN A 361 26.26 13.40 16.82
CA ASN A 361 26.79 13.65 18.16
C ASN A 361 27.88 14.75 18.12
N MET A 362 28.76 14.75 17.10
CA MET A 362 29.70 15.85 16.86
C MET A 362 28.98 17.18 16.62
N LEU A 363 27.88 17.18 15.86
CA LEU A 363 27.01 18.34 15.63
C LEU A 363 26.47 18.90 16.94
N ILE A 364 26.02 18.05 17.87
CA ILE A 364 25.53 18.46 19.19
C ILE A 364 26.65 19.11 20.01
N GLU A 365 27.85 18.54 19.98
CA GLU A 365 28.99 19.03 20.75
C GLU A 365 29.55 20.35 20.20
N GLN A 366 29.57 20.52 18.89
CA GLN A 366 30.32 21.60 18.22
C GLN A 366 29.42 22.69 17.64
N GLN A 367 28.25 22.34 17.12
CA GLN A 367 27.39 23.23 16.32
C GLN A 367 25.91 23.04 16.63
N ALA A 368 25.61 22.86 17.90
CA ALA A 368 24.29 22.48 18.42
C ALA A 368 23.14 23.40 17.91
N HIS A 369 23.43 24.69 17.71
CA HIS A 369 22.48 25.67 17.16
C HIS A 369 21.92 25.28 15.78
N GLN A 370 22.71 24.59 14.93
CA GLN A 370 22.26 24.16 13.61
C GLN A 370 21.12 23.13 13.68
N LEU A 371 21.12 22.28 14.71
CA LEU A 371 20.06 21.28 14.93
C LEU A 371 18.75 21.90 15.45
N SER A 372 18.77 23.17 15.86
CA SER A 372 17.58 23.90 16.33
C SER A 372 16.98 24.83 15.27
N ILE A 373 17.55 24.87 14.05
CA ILE A 373 16.96 25.62 12.95
C ILE A 373 15.56 25.06 12.65
N GLY A 374 14.59 25.96 12.44
CA GLY A 374 13.19 25.59 12.17
C GLY A 374 12.36 25.32 13.41
N VAL A 375 12.91 25.48 14.61
CA VAL A 375 12.13 25.54 15.86
C VAL A 375 11.79 27.01 16.12
N GLU A 376 10.53 27.41 15.92
CA GLU A 376 10.10 28.76 16.30
C GLU A 376 10.13 28.90 17.83
N PRO A 377 10.65 30.00 18.38
CA PRO A 377 10.50 30.26 19.81
C PRO A 377 9.01 30.40 20.11
N ALA A 378 8.54 29.76 21.19
CA ALA A 378 7.18 29.98 21.67
C ALA A 378 6.93 31.49 21.78
N PRO A 379 5.79 32.01 21.29
CA PRO A 379 5.48 33.42 21.47
C PRO A 379 5.56 33.69 22.98
N ALA A 380 6.36 34.70 23.36
CA ALA A 380 6.47 35.11 24.74
C ALA A 380 5.05 35.32 25.27
N ALA A 381 4.68 34.58 26.32
CA ALA A 381 3.39 34.75 26.94
C ALA A 381 3.22 36.24 27.32
N PRO A 382 2.06 36.84 27.03
CA PRO A 382 1.84 38.27 27.21
C PRO A 382 2.02 38.74 28.66
#